data_AF-A0A316HHW5-F1
#
_entry.id   AF-A0A316HHW5-F1
#
_cell.length_a   1.000
_cell.length_b   1.000
_cell.length_c   1.000
_cell.angle_alpha   90.00
_cell.angle_beta   90.00
_cell.angle_gamma   90.00
#
_symmetry.space_group_name_H-M   'P 1'
#
loop_
_entity.id
_entity.type
_entity.pdbx_description
1 polymer ?
#
loop_
_entity_poly.entity_id
_entity_poly.type
_entity_poly.pdbx_seq_one_letter_code
_entity_poly.pdbx_strand_id
1 'polypeptide(L)'
;MNSYYSFLKEQDEDGSLFYWFATGDNFVYSVYFKTDEYSQYTQNFPLLLKTGYAFGFRKTPQTRSLRGKAFDPKVFPTIRQIINDFFDSSGNETMLLYHCDTSDKKQEKRSRLFNIWEHKAKVTHLERHAVEVFINETHYCLGFITPTKNPDLESIKIEFNDFAYFIVQEK
;
A
#
# COMPACT_ATOMS: atom_id res chain seq x y z
N MET A 1 -14.26 -22.94 4.36
CA MET A 1 -12.95 -22.54 4.93
C MET A 1 -12.71 -21.09 4.56
N ASN A 2 -12.35 -20.23 5.51
CA ASN A 2 -12.05 -18.82 5.21
C ASN A 2 -10.87 -18.71 4.24
N SER A 3 -11.04 -17.88 3.21
CA SER A 3 -10.05 -17.62 2.16
C SER A 3 -8.91 -16.70 2.60
N TYR A 4 -9.02 -16.11 3.80
CA TYR A 4 -8.06 -15.19 4.41
C TYR A 4 -7.92 -15.45 5.93
N TYR A 5 -6.88 -14.89 6.54
CA TYR A 5 -6.64 -14.94 7.99
C TYR A 5 -7.49 -13.90 8.74
N SER A 6 -7.90 -14.21 9.97
CA SER A 6 -8.45 -13.19 10.87
C SER A 6 -7.39 -12.13 11.17
N PHE A 7 -7.81 -10.89 11.29
CA PHE A 7 -6.95 -9.76 11.62
C PHE A 7 -7.54 -8.93 12.76
N LEU A 8 -6.68 -8.28 13.51
CA LEU A 8 -7.02 -7.27 14.51
C LEU A 8 -6.82 -5.89 13.92
N LYS A 9 -7.68 -4.93 14.26
CA LYS A 9 -7.61 -3.53 13.86
C LYS A 9 -7.32 -2.67 15.09
N GLU A 10 -6.35 -1.77 14.95
CA GLU A 10 -5.97 -0.78 15.95
C GLU A 10 -5.92 0.59 15.28
N GLN A 11 -6.28 1.62 16.02
CA GLN A 11 -6.19 3.02 15.59
C GLN A 11 -5.28 3.75 16.56
N ASP A 12 -4.35 4.52 16.00
CA ASP A 12 -3.44 5.38 16.74
C ASP A 12 -4.05 6.77 16.96
N GLU A 13 -3.46 7.57 17.85
CA GLU A 13 -3.98 8.88 18.25
C GLU A 13 -4.05 9.89 17.08
N ASP A 14 -3.17 9.75 16.09
CA ASP A 14 -3.11 10.56 14.87
C ASP A 14 -4.12 10.13 13.78
N GLY A 15 -4.94 9.11 14.08
CA GLY A 15 -5.90 8.52 13.16
C GLY A 15 -5.32 7.46 12.23
N SER A 16 -4.02 7.15 12.32
CA SER A 16 -3.39 6.05 11.58
C SER A 16 -4.00 4.70 11.99
N LEU A 17 -4.19 3.81 11.01
CA LEU A 17 -4.78 2.49 11.23
C LEU A 17 -3.74 1.40 11.03
N PHE A 18 -3.75 0.43 11.94
CA PHE A 18 -2.88 -0.74 11.93
C PHE A 18 -3.73 -2.02 11.96
N TYR A 19 -3.36 -2.98 11.11
CA TYR A 19 -3.98 -4.29 11.06
C TYR A 19 -2.93 -5.36 11.26
N TRP A 20 -3.24 -6.35 12.09
CA TRP A 20 -2.33 -7.40 12.47
C TRP A 20 -2.93 -8.77 12.18
N PHE A 21 -2.20 -9.64 11.49
CA PHE A 21 -2.58 -11.04 11.35
C PHE A 21 -1.38 -11.98 11.46
N ALA A 22 -1.62 -13.14 12.05
CA ALA A 22 -0.65 -14.22 12.13
C ALA A 22 -0.94 -15.27 11.05
N THR A 23 0.11 -15.75 10.38
CA THR A 23 0.00 -16.88 9.45
C THR A 23 0.20 -18.22 10.18
N GLY A 24 -0.19 -19.32 9.53
CA GLY A 24 0.07 -20.66 10.06
C GLY A 24 1.56 -21.02 10.17
N ASP A 25 2.45 -20.24 9.54
CA ASP A 25 3.91 -20.43 9.53
C ASP A 25 4.64 -19.49 10.51
N ASN A 26 3.98 -19.03 11.59
CA ASN A 26 4.57 -18.18 12.64
C ASN A 26 5.16 -16.86 12.12
N PHE A 27 4.56 -16.28 11.08
CA PHE A 27 4.83 -14.90 10.69
C PHE A 27 3.69 -14.01 11.15
N VAL A 28 4.04 -12.85 11.68
CA VAL A 28 3.09 -11.76 11.94
C VAL A 28 3.25 -10.73 10.84
N TYR A 29 2.15 -10.34 10.24
CA TYR A 29 2.09 -9.23 9.31
C TYR A 29 1.45 -8.04 9.98
N SER A 30 2.08 -6.87 9.82
CA SER A 30 1.43 -5.59 10.06
C SER A 30 1.10 -4.95 8.74
N VAL A 31 -0.12 -4.46 8.58
CA VAL A 31 -0.58 -3.64 7.46
C VAL A 31 -0.95 -2.28 8.06
N TYR A 32 -0.50 -1.19 7.47
CA TYR A 32 -0.70 0.14 8.02
C TYR A 32 -1.21 1.12 6.98
N PHE A 33 -2.01 2.08 7.47
CA PHE A 33 -2.58 3.21 6.75
C PHE A 33 -2.31 4.46 7.57
N LYS A 34 -1.30 5.25 7.21
CA LYS A 34 -0.87 6.40 8.01
C LYS A 34 -1.29 7.73 7.39
N THR A 35 -1.63 8.68 8.25
CA THR A 35 -2.05 10.03 7.86
C THR A 35 -0.87 10.99 7.66
N ASP A 36 0.28 10.72 8.26
CA ASP A 36 1.37 11.69 8.40
C ASP A 36 2.58 11.46 7.50
N GLU A 37 2.81 10.22 7.02
CA GLU A 37 4.07 9.82 6.36
C GLU A 37 4.41 10.63 5.10
N TYR A 38 3.39 11.17 4.39
CA TYR A 38 3.58 12.06 3.24
C TYR A 38 3.17 13.51 3.50
N SER A 39 2.71 13.86 4.70
CA SER A 39 2.08 15.15 5.02
C SER A 39 2.94 16.36 4.67
N GLN A 40 4.26 16.27 4.87
CA GLN A 40 5.20 17.33 4.51
C GLN A 40 5.37 17.51 2.99
N TYR A 41 5.18 16.45 2.21
CA TYR A 41 5.34 16.46 0.76
C TYR A 41 4.03 16.76 0.03
N THR A 42 2.88 16.51 0.66
CA THR A 42 1.55 16.69 0.04
C THR A 42 0.99 18.10 0.18
N GLN A 43 1.69 19.04 0.82
CA GLN A 43 1.17 20.41 1.01
C GLN A 43 0.81 21.12 -0.30
N ASN A 44 1.53 20.82 -1.39
CA ASN A 44 1.28 21.34 -2.73
C ASN A 44 0.36 20.45 -3.58
N PHE A 45 -0.16 19.36 -3.01
CA PHE A 45 -0.96 18.34 -3.67
C PHE A 45 -2.26 18.16 -2.88
N PRO A 46 -3.27 19.03 -3.13
CA PRO A 46 -4.45 19.14 -2.28
C PRO A 46 -5.32 17.88 -2.23
N LEU A 47 -5.45 17.13 -3.33
CA LEU A 47 -6.19 15.87 -3.33
C LEU A 47 -5.44 14.82 -2.51
N LEU A 48 -4.12 14.70 -2.69
CA LEU A 48 -3.28 13.78 -1.93
C LEU A 48 -3.29 14.12 -0.45
N LEU A 49 -3.22 15.40 -0.09
CA LEU A 49 -3.27 15.87 1.29
C LEU A 49 -4.60 15.56 1.97
N LYS A 50 -5.71 15.76 1.25
CA LYS A 50 -7.06 15.62 1.80
C LYS A 50 -7.47 14.16 1.98
N THR A 51 -7.05 13.28 1.06
CA THR A 51 -7.64 11.94 0.93
C THR A 51 -6.60 10.81 0.89
N GLY A 52 -5.31 11.15 0.94
CA GLY A 52 -4.21 10.19 0.87
C GLY A 52 -3.81 9.63 2.22
N TYR A 53 -3.64 8.31 2.26
CA TYR A 53 -3.03 7.58 3.37
C TYR A 53 -1.80 6.85 2.86
N ALA A 54 -0.70 6.90 3.61
CA ALA A 54 0.44 6.06 3.31
C ALA A 54 0.13 4.60 3.63
N PHE A 55 0.34 3.73 2.67
CA PHE A 55 0.05 2.31 2.75
C PHE A 55 1.31 1.47 2.67
N GLY A 56 1.41 0.52 3.57
CA GLY A 56 2.42 -0.51 3.48
C GLY A 56 2.14 -1.69 4.40
N PHE A 57 3.01 -2.69 4.32
CA PHE A 57 2.94 -3.84 5.20
C PHE A 57 4.34 -4.39 5.49
N ARG A 58 4.51 -4.98 6.67
CA ARG A 58 5.76 -5.60 7.11
C ARG A 58 5.50 -7.03 7.55
N LYS A 59 6.44 -7.91 7.24
CA LYS A 59 6.46 -9.30 7.64
C LYS A 59 7.52 -9.49 8.73
N THR A 60 7.12 -9.98 9.89
CA THR A 60 8.00 -10.20 11.03
C THR A 60 7.95 -11.67 11.46
N PRO A 61 9.08 -12.38 11.58
CA PRO A 61 9.10 -13.73 12.13
C PRO A 61 8.83 -13.70 13.64
N GLN A 62 7.95 -14.58 14.13
CA GLN A 62 7.67 -14.69 15.56
C GLN A 62 8.76 -15.46 16.32
N THR A 63 9.55 -16.27 15.62
CA THR A 63 10.72 -16.99 16.17
C THR A 63 11.94 -16.81 15.27
N ARG A 64 13.15 -16.85 15.84
CA ARG A 64 14.44 -16.63 15.12
C ARG A 64 14.77 -17.67 14.04
N SER A 65 13.91 -18.66 13.79
CA SER A 65 14.25 -19.90 13.12
C SER A 65 13.24 -20.29 12.04
N LEU A 66 13.04 -19.48 11.00
CA LEU A 66 12.53 -19.96 9.71
C LEU A 66 13.12 -19.11 8.58
N ARG A 67 14.35 -19.44 8.16
CA ARG A 67 14.84 -19.01 6.84
C ARG A 67 14.08 -19.80 5.79
N GLY A 68 13.46 -19.09 4.86
CA GLY A 68 12.93 -19.65 3.63
C GLY A 68 11.71 -20.54 3.81
N LYS A 69 10.51 -19.95 3.76
CA LYS A 69 9.29 -20.72 3.49
C LYS A 69 8.41 -19.99 2.48
N ALA A 70 7.68 -20.82 1.76
CA ALA A 70 7.01 -20.56 0.49
C ALA A 70 6.01 -19.40 0.53
N PHE A 71 5.62 -18.96 -0.66
CA PHE A 71 4.47 -18.10 -0.88
C PHE A 71 3.24 -18.65 -0.13
N ASP A 72 2.81 -17.97 0.93
CA ASP A 72 1.57 -18.30 1.62
C ASP A 72 0.39 -17.74 0.81
N PRO A 73 -0.48 -18.62 0.25
CA PRO A 73 -1.56 -18.20 -0.63
C PRO A 73 -2.64 -17.37 0.07
N LYS A 74 -2.71 -17.36 1.42
CA LYS A 74 -3.69 -16.60 2.19
C LYS A 74 -3.25 -15.18 2.53
N VAL A 75 -1.94 -14.88 2.45
CA VAL A 75 -1.42 -13.53 2.77
C VAL A 75 -2.04 -12.48 1.86
N PHE A 76 -2.05 -12.72 0.55
CA PHE A 76 -2.62 -11.76 -0.39
C PHE A 76 -4.14 -11.55 -0.19
N PRO A 77 -4.98 -12.60 -0.16
CA PRO A 77 -6.40 -12.46 0.19
C PRO A 77 -6.65 -11.71 1.49
N THR A 78 -5.78 -11.89 2.50
CA THR A 78 -5.89 -11.18 3.79
C THR A 78 -5.60 -9.69 3.64
N ILE A 79 -4.50 -9.32 3.00
CA ILE A 79 -4.17 -7.90 2.76
C ILE A 79 -5.25 -7.24 1.89
N ARG A 80 -5.78 -7.94 0.90
CA ARG A 80 -6.91 -7.47 0.10
C ARG A 80 -8.15 -7.22 0.96
N GLN A 81 -8.48 -8.13 1.87
CA GLN A 81 -9.63 -7.95 2.75
C GLN A 81 -9.44 -6.77 3.70
N ILE A 82 -8.22 -6.53 4.17
CA ILE A 82 -7.86 -5.37 4.98
C ILE A 82 -8.01 -4.06 4.18
N ILE A 83 -7.57 -4.03 2.92
CA ILE A 83 -7.76 -2.87 2.03
C ILE A 83 -9.25 -2.59 1.80
N ASN A 84 -10.06 -3.63 1.60
CA ASN A 84 -11.51 -3.47 1.46
C ASN A 84 -12.15 -2.93 2.75
N ASP A 85 -11.81 -3.51 3.92
CA ASP A 85 -12.29 -3.03 5.23
C ASP A 85 -11.95 -1.55 5.46
N PHE A 86 -10.74 -1.16 5.07
CA PHE A 86 -10.31 0.23 5.12
C PHE A 86 -11.21 1.12 4.25
N PHE A 87 -11.38 0.82 2.95
CA PHE A 87 -12.20 1.66 2.05
C PHE A 87 -13.69 1.67 2.42
N ASP A 88 -14.22 0.56 2.93
CA ASP A 88 -15.59 0.49 3.44
C ASP A 88 -15.80 1.47 4.62
N SER A 89 -14.75 1.73 5.40
CA SER A 89 -14.77 2.68 6.53
C SER A 89 -14.39 4.12 6.16
N SER A 90 -13.50 4.31 5.19
CA SER A 90 -12.90 5.62 4.87
C SER A 90 -13.62 6.36 3.74
N GLY A 91 -14.37 5.66 2.88
CA GLY A 91 -15.08 6.26 1.75
C GLY A 91 -14.41 6.02 0.39
N ASN A 92 -15.15 6.35 -0.67
CA ASN A 92 -14.69 6.13 -2.05
C ASN A 92 -13.68 7.19 -2.52
N GLU A 93 -13.61 8.32 -1.84
CA GLU A 93 -12.70 9.43 -2.09
C GLU A 93 -11.27 9.13 -1.64
N THR A 94 -11.07 8.16 -0.74
CA THR A 94 -9.77 7.86 -0.14
C THR A 94 -8.83 7.16 -1.12
N MET A 95 -7.53 7.40 -0.98
CA MET A 95 -6.49 6.69 -1.71
C MET A 95 -5.35 6.23 -0.80
N LEU A 96 -4.68 5.16 -1.23
CA LEU A 96 -3.58 4.51 -0.54
C LEU A 96 -2.28 4.71 -1.32
N LEU A 97 -1.45 5.64 -0.86
CA LEU A 97 -0.17 5.99 -1.46
C LEU A 97 0.90 4.99 -1.00
N TYR A 98 1.69 4.46 -1.92
CA TYR A 98 2.82 3.60 -1.58
C TYR A 98 4.09 4.01 -2.32
N HIS A 99 5.22 3.88 -1.62
CA HIS A 99 6.56 4.05 -2.17
C HIS A 99 7.37 2.79 -1.86
N CYS A 100 7.79 2.08 -2.91
CA CYS A 100 8.66 0.92 -2.75
C CYS A 100 10.08 1.39 -2.38
N ASP A 101 10.51 1.11 -1.15
CA ASP A 101 11.87 1.39 -0.67
C ASP A 101 12.94 0.95 -1.68
N THR A 102 14.00 1.72 -1.89
CA THR A 102 15.10 1.38 -2.80
C THR A 102 16.32 0.79 -2.09
N SER A 103 16.34 0.81 -0.75
CA SER A 103 17.50 0.43 0.10
C SER A 103 18.03 -0.98 -0.16
N ASP A 104 17.14 -1.94 -0.47
CA ASP A 104 17.49 -3.35 -0.68
C ASP A 104 17.48 -3.80 -2.16
N LYS A 105 17.31 -2.84 -3.10
CA LYS A 105 17.22 -3.09 -4.55
C LYS A 105 16.09 -4.04 -4.98
N LYS A 106 15.02 -4.19 -4.17
CA LYS A 106 13.84 -5.04 -4.49
C LYS A 106 12.58 -4.26 -4.83
N GLN A 107 12.70 -2.96 -5.11
CA GLN A 107 11.57 -2.09 -5.44
C GLN A 107 10.75 -2.63 -6.61
N GLU A 108 11.40 -3.12 -7.67
CA GLU A 108 10.70 -3.72 -8.81
C GLU A 108 9.93 -4.99 -8.42
N LYS A 109 10.49 -5.81 -7.55
CA LYS A 109 9.81 -7.02 -7.06
C LYS A 109 8.59 -6.66 -6.23
N ARG A 110 8.67 -5.60 -5.42
CA ARG A 110 7.53 -5.07 -4.64
C ARG A 110 6.47 -4.45 -5.55
N SER A 111 6.86 -3.65 -6.54
CA SER A 111 5.93 -3.08 -7.53
C SER A 111 5.18 -4.19 -8.30
N ARG A 112 5.91 -5.20 -8.79
CA ARG A 112 5.34 -6.36 -9.49
C ARG A 112 4.39 -7.19 -8.62
N LEU A 113 4.56 -7.18 -7.30
CA LEU A 113 3.66 -7.90 -6.39
C LEU A 113 2.24 -7.36 -6.51
N PHE A 114 2.07 -6.04 -6.63
CA PHE A 114 0.76 -5.42 -6.84
C PHE A 114 0.14 -5.78 -8.20
N ASN A 115 0.93 -5.87 -9.27
CA ASN A 115 0.43 -6.33 -10.58
C ASN A 115 -0.09 -7.77 -10.51
N ILE A 116 0.65 -8.65 -9.84
CA ILE A 116 0.25 -10.06 -9.65
C ILE A 116 -1.07 -10.14 -8.87
N TRP A 117 -1.22 -9.29 -7.87
CA TRP A 117 -2.39 -9.21 -7.01
C TRP A 117 -3.64 -8.79 -7.80
N GLU A 118 -3.52 -7.73 -8.59
CA GLU A 118 -4.56 -7.20 -9.48
C GLU A 118 -5.04 -8.27 -10.47
N HIS A 119 -4.10 -8.94 -11.16
CA HIS A 119 -4.43 -10.02 -12.10
C HIS A 119 -5.08 -11.23 -11.43
N LYS A 120 -4.59 -11.68 -10.26
CA LYS A 120 -5.10 -12.89 -9.59
C LYS A 120 -6.49 -12.69 -9.01
N ALA A 121 -6.78 -11.52 -8.47
CA ALA A 121 -8.04 -11.28 -7.77
C ALA A 121 -9.18 -10.82 -8.70
N LYS A 122 -8.93 -10.64 -10.01
CA LYS A 122 -9.89 -10.04 -10.97
C LYS A 122 -10.56 -8.81 -10.36
N VAL A 123 -9.76 -7.94 -9.75
CA VAL A 123 -10.28 -6.84 -8.93
C VAL A 123 -11.01 -5.86 -9.83
N THR A 124 -12.33 -5.76 -9.67
CA THR A 124 -13.18 -4.86 -10.47
C THR A 124 -13.53 -3.55 -9.75
N HIS A 125 -13.16 -3.44 -8.47
CA HIS A 125 -13.59 -2.34 -7.60
C HIS A 125 -12.46 -1.48 -7.04
N LEU A 126 -11.21 -1.85 -7.30
CA LEU A 126 -10.04 -1.04 -6.97
C LEU A 126 -9.30 -0.71 -8.27
N GLU A 127 -8.90 0.54 -8.39
CA GLU A 127 -7.99 1.05 -9.40
C GLU A 127 -6.60 1.15 -8.78
N ARG A 128 -5.58 0.81 -9.56
CA ARG A 128 -4.19 1.03 -9.20
C ARG A 128 -3.51 1.85 -10.28
N HIS A 129 -2.80 2.89 -9.86
CA HIS A 129 -1.94 3.68 -10.72
C HIS A 129 -0.50 3.60 -10.19
N ALA A 130 0.46 3.39 -11.07
CA ALA A 130 1.87 3.29 -10.68
C ALA A 130 2.74 4.10 -11.62
N VAL A 131 3.76 4.73 -11.03
CA VAL A 131 4.74 5.58 -11.71
C VAL A 131 6.14 5.05 -11.40
N GLU A 132 6.93 4.91 -12.45
CA GLU A 132 8.35 4.59 -12.38
C GLU A 132 9.15 5.86 -12.68
N VAL A 133 10.05 6.23 -11.78
CA VAL A 133 10.90 7.42 -11.94
C VAL A 133 12.37 7.00 -11.85
N PHE A 134 13.18 7.53 -12.78
CA PHE A 134 14.62 7.28 -12.85
C PHE A 134 15.38 8.58 -12.59
N ILE A 135 16.18 8.62 -11.52
CA ILE A 135 17.07 9.75 -11.18
C ILE A 135 18.44 9.20 -10.84
N ASN A 136 19.49 9.70 -11.48
CA ASN A 136 20.90 9.34 -11.20
C ASN A 136 21.09 7.81 -11.08
N GLU A 137 20.59 7.05 -12.07
CA GLU A 137 20.63 5.57 -12.12
C GLU A 137 19.81 4.84 -11.04
N THR A 138 19.13 5.57 -10.16
CA THR A 138 18.22 5.00 -9.16
C THR A 138 16.81 4.90 -9.72
N HIS A 139 16.25 3.68 -9.69
CA HIS A 139 14.87 3.39 -10.07
C HIS A 139 13.95 3.46 -8.85
N TYR A 140 12.98 4.36 -8.87
CA TYR A 140 11.94 4.51 -7.87
C TYR A 140 10.60 4.00 -8.40
N CYS A 141 9.88 3.23 -7.58
CA CYS A 141 8.53 2.76 -7.91
C CYS A 141 7.54 3.29 -6.88
N LEU A 142 6.63 4.14 -7.33
CA LEU A 142 5.56 4.71 -6.51
C LEU A 142 4.21 4.32 -7.12
N GLY A 143 3.15 4.36 -6.32
CA GLY A 143 1.81 4.25 -6.85
C GLY A 143 0.75 4.57 -5.81
N PHE A 144 -0.49 4.48 -6.24
CA PHE A 144 -1.63 4.50 -5.35
C PHE A 144 -2.64 3.41 -5.69
N ILE A 145 -3.45 3.07 -4.69
CA ILE A 145 -4.64 2.22 -4.82
C ILE A 145 -5.85 3.04 -4.36
N THR A 146 -6.94 3.01 -5.10
CA THR A 146 -8.18 3.74 -4.76
C THR A 146 -9.40 2.95 -5.24
N PRO A 147 -10.62 3.17 -4.72
CA PRO A 147 -11.82 2.57 -5.29
C PRO A 147 -12.05 3.03 -6.74
N THR A 148 -12.53 2.15 -7.63
CA THR A 148 -12.85 2.53 -9.03
C THR A 148 -13.97 3.56 -9.14
N LYS A 149 -14.72 3.76 -8.04
CA LYS A 149 -15.78 4.76 -7.91
C LYS A 149 -15.31 6.09 -7.33
N ASN A 150 -14.00 6.28 -7.15
CA ASN A 150 -13.46 7.55 -6.67
C ASN A 150 -13.85 8.67 -7.66
N PRO A 151 -14.57 9.71 -7.20
CA PRO A 151 -15.08 10.76 -8.08
C PRO A 151 -13.96 11.60 -8.72
N ASP A 152 -12.79 11.65 -8.09
CA ASP A 152 -11.66 12.49 -8.48
C ASP A 152 -10.56 11.66 -9.17
N LEU A 153 -10.83 10.42 -9.59
CA LEU A 153 -9.81 9.46 -10.04
C LEU A 153 -8.83 10.02 -11.07
N GLU A 154 -9.33 10.70 -12.11
CA GLU A 154 -8.47 11.24 -13.16
C GLU A 154 -7.65 12.44 -12.69
N SER A 155 -8.21 13.29 -11.83
CA SER A 155 -7.48 14.39 -11.19
C SER A 155 -6.40 13.87 -10.24
N ILE A 156 -6.68 12.80 -9.49
CA ILE A 156 -5.72 12.12 -8.63
C ILE A 156 -4.56 11.56 -9.46
N LYS A 157 -4.82 10.94 -10.62
CA LYS A 157 -3.75 10.42 -11.50
C LYS A 157 -2.80 11.53 -11.94
N ILE A 158 -3.34 12.69 -12.32
CA ILE A 158 -2.55 13.86 -12.75
C ILE A 158 -1.71 14.35 -11.57
N GLU A 159 -2.34 14.66 -10.44
CA GLU A 159 -1.67 15.18 -9.25
C GLU A 159 -0.61 14.21 -8.71
N PHE A 160 -0.90 12.90 -8.74
CA PHE A 160 0.04 11.87 -8.31
C PHE A 160 1.26 11.76 -9.22
N ASN A 161 1.12 11.95 -10.53
CA ASN A 161 2.27 11.96 -11.44
C ASN A 161 3.23 13.09 -11.06
N ASP A 162 2.72 14.30 -10.83
CA ASP A 162 3.53 15.45 -10.43
C ASP A 162 4.20 15.21 -9.06
N PHE A 163 3.44 14.67 -8.10
CA PHE A 163 3.94 14.28 -6.79
C PHE A 163 5.07 13.24 -6.87
N ALA A 164 4.92 12.23 -7.73
CA ALA A 164 5.89 11.16 -7.86
C ALA A 164 7.26 11.68 -8.29
N TYR A 165 7.33 12.68 -9.18
CA TYR A 165 8.58 13.35 -9.54
C TYR A 165 9.10 14.26 -8.41
N PHE A 166 8.22 15.03 -7.78
CA PHE A 166 8.58 15.94 -6.69
C PHE A 166 9.27 15.22 -5.53
N ILE A 167 8.66 14.15 -5.00
CA ILE A 167 9.14 13.46 -3.80
C ILE A 167 10.47 12.72 -4.01
N VAL A 168 10.81 12.36 -5.24
CA VAL A 168 12.10 11.72 -5.55
C VAL A 168 13.20 12.72 -5.88
N GLN A 169 12.86 13.93 -6.33
CA GLN A 169 13.83 14.99 -6.62
C GLN A 169 14.36 15.68 -5.35
N GLU A 170 13.59 15.70 -4.27
CA GLU A 170 14.04 16.22 -2.97
C GLU A 170 15.02 15.29 -2.21
N LYS A 171 15.52 14.23 -2.85
CA LYS A 171 16.47 13.26 -2.28
C LYS A 171 17.82 13.31 -2.98
#